data_AF-A0A351T738-F1
#
_entry.id   AF-A0A351T738-F1
#
_cell.length_a   1.000
_cell.length_b   1.000
_cell.length_c   1.000
_cell.angle_alpha   90.00
_cell.angle_beta   90.00
_cell.angle_gamma   90.00
#
_symmetry.space_group_name_H-M   'P 1'
#
loop_
_entity.id
_entity.type
_entity.pdbx_description
1 polymer ?
#
loop_
_entity_poly.entity_id
_entity_poly.type
_entity_poly.pdbx_seq_one_letter_code
_entity_poly.pdbx_strand_id
1 'polypeptide(L)' 'MLGRHITLFTLFGFEVKLDFSWIFLALLISWSLATGYFPVTYTGLSATTYW' A
#
# COMPACT_ATOMS: atom_id res chain seq x y z
N MET A 1 11.34 0.09 -10.79
CA MET A 1 12.02 -0.49 -11.99
C MET A 1 11.06 -0.94 -13.11
N LEU A 2 9.86 -0.34 -13.27
CA LEU A 2 9.01 -0.60 -14.45
C LEU A 2 8.42 0.72 -14.99
N GLY A 3 9.16 1.33 -15.92
CA GLY A 3 8.64 2.17 -17.01
C GLY A 3 8.15 3.60 -16.75
N ARG A 4 7.63 3.96 -15.56
CA ARG A 4 7.17 5.35 -15.32
C ARG A 4 7.30 5.73 -13.85
N HIS A 5 8.07 6.78 -13.58
CA HIS A 5 8.16 7.42 -12.28
C HIS A 5 7.28 8.68 -12.34
N ILE A 6 6.35 8.81 -11.40
CA ILE A 6 5.54 10.01 -11.22
C ILE A 6 6.10 10.76 -10.01
N THR A 7 6.49 12.02 -10.20
CA THR A 7 6.86 12.88 -9.08
C THR A 7 5.60 13.23 -8.29
N LEU A 8 5.55 12.85 -7.02
CA LEU A 8 4.41 13.12 -6.14
C LEU A 8 4.49 14.56 -5.61
N PHE A 9 5.62 14.91 -5.03
CA PHE A 9 5.90 16.23 -4.46
C PHE A 9 7.40 16.44 -4.30
N THR A 10 7.79 17.70 -4.11
CA THR A 10 9.16 18.11 -3.81
C THR A 10 9.26 18.59 -2.38
N LEU A 11 10.20 18.04 -1.60
CA LEU A 11 10.43 18.39 -0.21
C LEU A 11 11.86 18.91 -0.04
N PHE A 12 12.06 20.17 0.34
CA PHE A 12 13.39 20.79 0.50
C PHE A 12 14.35 20.61 -0.71
N GLY A 13 13.82 20.60 -1.93
CA GLY A 13 14.60 20.35 -3.15
C GLY A 13 14.80 18.87 -3.50
N PHE A 14 14.27 17.94 -2.72
CA PHE A 14 14.26 16.51 -3.01
C PHE A 14 12.96 16.10 -3.71
N GLU A 15 13.06 15.48 -4.88
CA GLU A 15 11.91 14.95 -5.63
C GLU A 15 11.49 13.58 -5.09
N VAL A 16 10.33 13.50 -4.45
CA VAL A 16 9.74 12.23 -4.05
C VAL A 16 8.99 11.64 -5.24
N LYS A 17 9.46 10.48 -5.72
CA LYS A 17 8.91 9.79 -6.91
C LYS A 17 8.28 8.46 -6.50
N LEU A 18 7.14 8.16 -7.09
CA LEU A 18 6.49 6.86 -7.00
C LEU A 18 6.63 6.16 -8.35
N ASP A 19 6.96 4.86 -8.34
CA ASP A 19 6.89 4.02 -9.53
C ASP A 19 5.81 2.95 -9.39
N PHE A 20 5.47 2.26 -10.48
CA PHE A 20 4.43 1.23 -10.48
C PHE A 20 4.69 0.08 -9.49
N SER A 21 5.95 -0.16 -9.08
CA SER A 21 6.24 -1.22 -8.11
C SER A 21 5.70 -0.90 -6.72
N TRP A 22 5.52 0.38 -6.38
CA TRP A 22 4.88 0.79 -5.13
C TRP A 22 3.40 0.41 -5.05
N ILE A 23 2.67 0.38 -6.18
CA ILE A 23 1.27 -0.06 -6.18
C ILE A 23 1.20 -1.55 -5.83
N PHE A 24 2.12 -2.34 -6.39
CA PHE A 24 2.23 -3.76 -6.07
C PHE A 24 2.57 -3.98 -4.59
N LEU A 25 3.52 -3.20 -4.04
CA LEU A 25 3.83 -3.24 -2.61
C LEU A 25 2.65 -2.84 -1.73
N ALA A 26 1.94 -1.75 -2.07
CA ALA A 26 0.76 -1.32 -1.33
C ALA A 26 -0.31 -2.42 -1.31
N LEU A 27 -0.55 -3.07 -2.45
CA LEU A 27 -1.47 -4.21 -2.53
C LEU A 27 -1.04 -5.37 -1.63
N LEU A 28 0.24 -5.74 -1.63
CA LEU A 28 0.75 -6.83 -0.78
C LEU A 28 0.66 -6.49 0.71
N ILE A 29 0.94 -5.25 1.09
CA ILE A 29 0.85 -4.78 2.47
C ILE A 29 -0.61 -4.82 2.93
N SER A 30 -1.52 -4.22 2.16
CA SER A 30 -2.96 -4.24 2.46
C SER A 30 -3.50 -5.66 2.54
N TRP A 31 -3.10 -6.55 1.64
CA TRP A 31 -3.49 -7.97 1.69
C TRP A 31 -3.01 -8.65 2.98
N SER A 32 -1.73 -8.47 3.32
CA SER A 32 -1.13 -9.07 4.51
C SER A 32 -1.82 -8.60 5.79
N LEU A 33 -2.19 -7.32 5.86
CA LEU A 33 -2.98 -6.74 6.94
C LEU A 33 -4.40 -7.33 6.97
N ALA A 34 -5.07 -7.37 5.81
CA ALA A 34 -6.44 -7.86 5.65
C ALA A 34 -6.61 -9.33 6.05
N THR A 35 -5.65 -10.20 5.72
CA THR A 35 -5.75 -11.64 6.01
C THR A 35 -5.02 -12.06 7.28
N GLY A 36 -4.02 -11.31 7.71
CA GLY A 36 -3.18 -11.66 8.86
C GLY A 36 -3.57 -10.89 10.11
N TYR A 37 -3.35 -9.58 10.11
CA TYR A 37 -3.43 -8.76 11.32
C TYR A 37 -4.86 -8.39 11.72
N PHE A 38 -5.66 -7.86 10.78
CA PHE A 38 -6.99 -7.35 11.09
C PHE A 38 -7.98 -8.40 11.60
N PRO A 39 -8.05 -9.63 11.05
CA PRO A 39 -8.98 -10.64 11.57
C PRO A 39 -8.63 -11.11 12.98
N VAL A 40 -7.34 -11.07 13.35
CA VAL A 40 -6.84 -11.45 14.67
C VAL A 40 -7.11 -10.34 15.70
N THR A 41 -6.88 -9.09 15.32
CA THR A 41 -7.04 -7.94 16.24
C THR A 41 -8.49 -7.46 16.35
N TYR A 42 -9.25 -7.49 15.25
CA TYR A 42 -10.62 -6.98 15.17
C TYR A 42 -11.55 -8.09 14.70
N THR A 43 -11.93 -8.99 15.59
CA THR A 43 -12.75 -10.17 15.25
C THR A 43 -14.21 -9.82 14.96
N GLY A 44 -14.87 -10.60 14.10
CA GLY A 44 -16.33 -10.57 13.92
C GLY A 44 -16.85 -9.62 12.84
N LEU A 45 -15.97 -9.00 12.06
CA LEU A 45 -16.36 -8.21 10.88
C LEU A 45 -16.47 -9.10 9.64
N SER A 46 -17.18 -8.62 8.62
CA SER A 46 -17.25 -9.32 7.34
C SER A 46 -15.90 -9.28 6.63
N ALA A 47 -15.59 -10.31 5.85
CA ALA A 47 -14.33 -10.41 5.11
C ALA A 47 -14.08 -9.22 4.16
N THR A 48 -15.14 -8.63 3.61
CA THR A 48 -15.07 -7.43 2.76
C THR A 48 -14.71 -6.17 3.53
N THR A 49 -14.82 -6.15 4.86
CA THR A 49 -14.48 -4.99 5.69
C THR A 49 -12.97 -4.91 5.94
N TYR A 50 -12.25 -6.03 5.84
CA TYR A 50 -10.80 -6.05 6.05
C TYR A 50 -9.99 -5.67 4.80
N TRP A 51 -10.64 -5.55 3.64
CA TRP A 51 -10.06 -5.24 2.33
C TRP A 51 -10.53 -3.87 1.83
#